data_AF-A0A7K6NCI8-F1
#
_entry.id   AF-A0A7K6NCI8-F1
#
_cell.length_a   1.000
_cell.length_b   1.000
_cell.length_c   1.000
_cell.angle_alpha   90.00
_cell.angle_beta   90.00
_cell.angle_gamma   90.00
#
_symmetry.space_group_name_H-M   'P 1'
#
loop_
_entity.id
_entity.type
_entity.pdbx_description
1 polymer ?
#
loop_
_entity_poly.entity_id
_entity_poly.type
_entity_poly.pdbx_seq_one_letter_code
_entity_poly.pdbx_strand_id
1 'polypeptide(L)'
;EEDSDEVKIGTACKNAGCSKTYEGPHSAEEVCIYHSGVPIFHEGMKYWSCCKRKTSDFNTFLAQEGCTTGTHVWTKKDAGKKVVPCRHDWHQTGGEVTISVYAKNSVPDLSYVEANSTMLNIHIVFEGEKEFHRSVKLWGVIDVKRSYVNMTATKIELTMRKAEPLLWASLELPVSNAQDKKENSDQ
;
A
#
# COMPACT_ATOMS: atom_id res chain seq x y z
N GLU A 1 -27.94 -9.16 0.09
CA GLU A 1 -28.35 -8.32 -1.05
C GLU A 1 -27.15 -8.30 -1.98
N GLU A 2 -27.34 -8.80 -3.21
CA GLU A 2 -26.29 -8.97 -4.20
C GLU A 2 -25.97 -7.59 -4.79
N ASP A 3 -24.84 -7.02 -4.38
CA ASP A 3 -24.32 -5.79 -4.97
C ASP A 3 -23.76 -6.12 -6.35
N SER A 4 -24.60 -5.98 -7.37
CA SER A 4 -24.19 -6.07 -8.76
C SER A 4 -23.30 -4.86 -9.05
N ASP A 5 -21.98 -5.05 -8.92
CA ASP A 5 -20.92 -4.13 -9.34
C ASP A 5 -21.01 -3.85 -10.86
N GLU A 6 -22.03 -3.11 -11.29
CA GLU A 6 -22.17 -2.71 -12.68
C GLU A 6 -21.10 -1.67 -13.03
N VAL A 7 -20.20 -2.05 -13.95
CA VAL A 7 -19.15 -1.17 -14.47
C VAL A 7 -19.80 -0.02 -15.22
N LYS A 8 -19.56 1.22 -14.76
CA LYS A 8 -20.10 2.41 -15.43
C LYS A 8 -19.38 2.65 -16.76
N ILE A 9 -20.15 3.03 -17.80
CA ILE A 9 -19.59 3.50 -19.08
C ILE A 9 -18.64 4.67 -18.81
N GLY A 10 -17.48 4.65 -19.46
CA GLY A 10 -16.37 5.58 -19.24
C GLY A 10 -15.36 5.14 -18.18
N THR A 11 -15.57 4.01 -17.48
CA THR A 11 -14.58 3.50 -16.51
C THR A 11 -13.28 3.12 -17.23
N ALA A 12 -12.15 3.72 -16.85
CA ALA A 12 -10.86 3.40 -17.44
C ALA A 12 -10.36 2.00 -17.01
N CYS A 13 -9.70 1.30 -17.94
CA CYS A 13 -9.03 0.03 -17.64
C CYS A 13 -7.93 0.26 -16.61
N LYS A 14 -7.84 -0.64 -15.63
CA LYS A 14 -6.89 -0.54 -14.51
C LYS A 14 -5.59 -1.30 -14.76
N ASN A 15 -5.49 -2.02 -15.88
CA ASN A 15 -4.23 -2.64 -16.29
C ASN A 15 -3.21 -1.58 -16.71
N ALA A 16 -1.96 -1.74 -16.31
CA ALA A 16 -0.90 -0.77 -16.56
C ALA A 16 -0.64 -0.56 -18.06
N GLY A 17 -0.63 0.70 -18.52
CA GLY A 17 -0.39 1.04 -19.92
C GLY A 17 -1.58 0.80 -20.86
N CYS A 18 -2.73 0.35 -20.35
CA CYS A 18 -3.95 0.25 -21.14
C CYS A 18 -4.71 1.58 -21.10
N SER A 19 -5.01 2.15 -22.27
CA SER A 19 -5.72 3.43 -22.40
C SER A 19 -7.21 3.28 -22.76
N LYS A 20 -7.76 2.06 -22.72
CA LYS A 20 -9.16 1.78 -23.06
C LYS A 20 -10.10 2.15 -21.92
N THR A 21 -11.29 2.59 -22.29
CA THR A 21 -12.42 2.89 -21.41
C THR A 21 -13.56 1.93 -21.67
N TYR A 22 -14.32 1.61 -20.62
CA TYR A 22 -15.47 0.72 -20.73
C TYR A 22 -16.60 1.40 -21.51
N GLU A 23 -17.01 0.80 -22.63
CA GLU A 23 -18.09 1.30 -23.52
C GLU A 23 -19.35 0.42 -23.46
N GLY A 24 -19.39 -0.55 -22.53
CA GLY A 24 -20.46 -1.53 -22.38
C GLY A 24 -19.94 -2.98 -22.49
N PRO A 25 -20.85 -3.98 -22.47
CA PRO A 25 -20.47 -5.39 -22.39
C PRO A 25 -19.49 -5.85 -23.48
N HIS A 26 -19.65 -5.34 -24.71
CA HIS A 26 -18.76 -5.66 -25.82
C HIS A 26 -17.30 -5.25 -25.54
N SER A 27 -17.09 -4.09 -24.92
CA SER A 27 -15.73 -3.63 -24.57
C SER A 27 -15.05 -4.49 -23.49
N ALA A 28 -15.81 -5.30 -22.73
CA ALA A 28 -15.22 -6.25 -21.78
C ALA A 28 -14.58 -7.46 -22.48
N GLU A 29 -15.06 -7.79 -23.70
CA GLU A 29 -14.57 -8.91 -24.51
C GLU A 29 -13.36 -8.51 -25.38
N GLU A 30 -13.06 -7.20 -25.48
CA GLU A 30 -11.87 -6.73 -26.18
C GLU A 30 -10.58 -7.25 -25.52
N VAL A 31 -9.57 -7.49 -26.37
CA VAL A 31 -8.24 -7.87 -25.89
C VAL A 31 -7.56 -6.66 -25.28
N CYS A 32 -7.27 -6.74 -23.99
CA CYS A 32 -6.48 -5.74 -23.29
C CYS A 32 -5.00 -5.92 -23.63
N ILE A 33 -4.36 -4.89 -24.16
CA ILE A 33 -2.90 -4.81 -24.32
C ILE A 33 -2.35 -3.96 -23.17
N TYR A 34 -1.49 -4.55 -22.34
CA TYR A 34 -1.02 -3.94 -21.09
C TYR A 34 0.38 -4.42 -20.68
N HIS A 35 0.97 -3.82 -19.65
CA HIS A 35 2.20 -4.29 -19.03
C HIS A 35 1.88 -5.15 -17.81
N SER A 36 2.31 -6.41 -17.83
CA SER A 36 2.22 -7.33 -16.68
C SER A 36 3.28 -7.08 -15.61
N GLY A 37 4.30 -6.28 -15.94
CA GLY A 37 5.40 -5.93 -15.05
C GLY A 37 5.16 -4.66 -14.23
N VAL A 38 6.11 -4.34 -13.36
CA VAL A 38 6.11 -3.13 -12.53
C VAL A 38 6.98 -2.04 -13.16
N PRO A 39 6.69 -0.75 -12.91
CA PRO A 39 7.56 0.34 -13.33
C PRO A 39 8.88 0.29 -12.56
N ILE A 40 10.00 0.48 -13.26
CA ILE A 40 11.35 0.56 -12.69
C ILE A 40 11.94 1.92 -13.05
N PHE A 41 12.37 2.65 -12.02
CA PHE A 41 13.07 3.92 -12.12
C PHE A 41 14.45 3.76 -11.49
N HIS A 42 15.50 3.70 -12.32
CA HIS A 42 16.87 3.50 -11.86
C HIS A 42 17.84 4.26 -12.75
N GLU A 43 18.78 5.01 -12.15
CA GLU A 43 19.81 5.77 -12.86
C GLU A 43 19.25 6.71 -13.95
N GLY A 44 18.13 7.39 -13.66
CA GLY A 44 17.46 8.29 -14.61
C GLY A 44 16.64 7.57 -15.70
N MET A 45 16.77 6.26 -15.83
CA MET A 45 16.02 5.44 -16.80
C MET A 45 14.71 4.94 -16.21
N LYS A 46 13.71 4.81 -17.09
CA LYS A 46 12.33 4.41 -16.78
C LYS A 46 11.93 3.27 -17.71
N TYR A 47 11.41 2.17 -17.17
CA TYR A 47 10.98 1.01 -17.97
C TYR A 47 10.05 0.07 -17.20
N TRP A 48 9.29 -0.75 -17.91
CA TRP A 48 8.49 -1.83 -17.32
C TRP A 48 9.32 -3.11 -17.18
N SER A 49 9.20 -3.81 -16.06
CA SER A 49 9.95 -5.05 -15.82
C SER A 49 9.63 -6.17 -16.82
N CYS A 50 8.44 -6.17 -17.44
CA CYS A 50 8.03 -7.19 -18.42
C CYS A 50 8.80 -7.13 -19.74
N CYS A 51 9.13 -5.94 -20.23
CA CYS A 51 9.65 -5.73 -21.58
C CYS A 51 10.95 -4.92 -21.61
N LYS A 52 11.30 -4.24 -20.52
CA LYS A 52 12.54 -3.49 -20.33
C LYS A 52 12.86 -2.47 -21.42
N ARG A 53 11.83 -1.92 -22.07
CA ARG A 53 11.94 -0.81 -23.03
C ARG A 53 12.32 0.46 -22.26
N LYS A 54 13.60 0.84 -22.29
CA LYS A 54 14.11 1.96 -21.49
C LYS A 54 13.90 3.30 -22.18
N THR A 55 13.54 4.31 -21.39
CA THR A 55 13.51 5.71 -21.80
C THR A 55 13.95 6.60 -20.64
N SER A 56 14.56 7.75 -20.94
CA SER A 56 14.86 8.79 -19.93
C SER A 56 13.67 9.73 -19.71
N ASP A 57 12.75 9.85 -20.69
CA ASP A 57 11.59 10.76 -20.63
C ASP A 57 10.37 10.09 -19.97
N PHE A 58 9.68 10.83 -19.09
CA PHE A 58 8.55 10.31 -18.32
C PHE A 58 7.27 10.17 -19.17
N ASN A 59 7.01 11.11 -20.07
CA ASN A 59 5.82 11.04 -20.93
C ASN A 59 5.94 9.89 -21.92
N THR A 60 7.12 9.69 -22.47
CA THR A 60 7.46 8.54 -23.31
C THR A 60 7.26 7.24 -22.56
N PHE A 61 7.64 7.17 -21.27
CA PHE A 61 7.42 5.99 -20.43
C PHE A 61 5.93 5.67 -20.24
N LEU A 62 5.11 6.69 -19.94
CA LEU A 62 3.66 6.54 -19.78
C LEU A 62 2.97 6.13 -21.08
N ALA A 63 3.46 6.60 -22.22
CA ALA A 63 2.93 6.31 -23.55
C ALA A 63 3.38 4.94 -24.11
N GLN A 64 4.23 4.18 -23.40
CA GLN A 64 4.67 2.88 -23.88
C GLN A 64 3.50 1.89 -23.97
N GLU A 65 3.21 1.44 -25.19
CA GLU A 65 2.23 0.38 -25.44
C GLU A 65 2.55 -0.88 -24.63
N GLY A 66 1.50 -1.55 -24.15
CA GLY A 66 1.60 -2.81 -23.41
C GLY A 66 2.43 -3.89 -24.12
N CYS A 67 2.98 -4.80 -23.31
CA CYS A 67 3.82 -5.92 -23.74
C CYS A 67 3.08 -7.28 -23.67
N THR A 68 1.89 -7.31 -23.09
CA THR A 68 1.11 -8.51 -22.74
C THR A 68 -0.34 -8.33 -23.17
N THR A 69 -0.98 -9.41 -23.60
CA THR A 69 -2.41 -9.46 -23.91
C THR A 69 -3.18 -10.19 -22.81
N GLY A 70 -4.42 -9.79 -22.57
CA GLY A 70 -5.30 -10.43 -21.59
C GLY A 70 -6.68 -9.77 -21.56
N THR A 71 -7.40 -9.93 -20.46
CA THR A 71 -8.72 -9.31 -20.27
C THR A 71 -8.60 -7.96 -19.57
N HIS A 72 -9.49 -7.03 -19.89
CA HIS A 72 -9.57 -5.76 -19.19
C HIS A 72 -9.92 -5.94 -17.71
N VAL A 73 -9.42 -5.03 -16.88
CA VAL A 73 -9.75 -4.94 -15.45
C VAL A 73 -10.45 -3.61 -15.21
N TRP A 74 -11.77 -3.65 -15.02
CA TRP A 74 -12.58 -2.45 -14.82
C TRP A 74 -12.83 -2.14 -13.34
N THR A 75 -12.99 -3.17 -12.52
CA THR A 75 -13.12 -3.07 -11.05
C THR A 75 -11.83 -3.57 -10.37
N LYS A 76 -11.44 -2.94 -9.26
CA LYS A 76 -10.35 -3.50 -8.44
C LYS A 76 -11.00 -4.59 -7.57
N LYS A 77 -10.32 -5.71 -7.32
CA LYS A 77 -10.82 -6.75 -6.40
C LYS A 77 -11.07 -6.24 -4.98
N ASP A 78 -10.56 -5.07 -4.64
CA ASP A 78 -10.77 -4.41 -3.34
C ASP A 78 -12.03 -3.54 -3.30
N ALA A 79 -12.81 -3.43 -4.39
CA ALA A 79 -13.99 -2.55 -4.47
C ALA A 79 -15.09 -2.90 -3.45
N GLY A 80 -15.09 -4.12 -2.89
CA GLY A 80 -15.98 -4.53 -1.78
C GLY A 80 -15.26 -4.78 -0.44
N LYS A 81 -13.96 -4.53 -0.33
CA LYS A 81 -13.22 -4.71 0.93
C LYS A 81 -13.13 -3.41 1.69
N LYS A 82 -13.77 -3.34 2.86
CA LYS A 82 -13.61 -2.23 3.80
C LYS A 82 -12.15 -2.06 4.20
N VAL A 83 -11.45 -3.15 4.55
CA VAL A 83 -10.03 -3.10 4.92
C VAL A 83 -9.15 -3.18 3.67
N VAL A 84 -8.36 -2.13 3.42
CA VAL A 84 -7.49 -2.00 2.25
C VAL A 84 -6.03 -1.74 2.65
N PRO A 85 -5.04 -2.24 1.89
CA PRO A 85 -3.65 -1.93 2.14
C PRO A 85 -3.38 -0.44 1.87
N CYS A 86 -2.70 0.22 2.80
CA CYS A 86 -2.24 1.60 2.64
C CYS A 86 -0.73 1.63 2.44
N ARG A 87 -0.26 2.49 1.53
CA ARG A 87 1.16 2.83 1.45
C ARG A 87 1.57 3.42 2.80
N HIS A 88 2.68 2.94 3.33
CA HIS A 88 3.30 3.49 4.52
C HIS A 88 4.82 3.36 4.40
N ASP A 89 5.53 4.25 5.06
CA ASP A 89 6.98 4.19 5.23
C ASP A 89 7.36 4.63 6.64
N TRP A 90 8.62 4.46 6.99
CA TRP A 90 9.15 4.91 8.26
C TRP A 90 10.54 5.49 8.07
N HIS A 91 10.87 6.44 8.94
CA HIS A 91 12.21 6.99 9.06
C HIS A 91 12.51 7.24 10.54
N GLN A 92 13.77 7.54 10.85
CA GLN A 92 14.19 7.82 12.22
C GLN A 92 15.20 8.95 12.28
N THR A 93 15.25 9.60 13.43
CA THR A 93 16.33 10.50 13.85
C THR A 93 17.05 9.87 15.05
N GLY A 94 17.99 10.59 15.67
CA GLY A 94 18.70 10.10 16.86
C GLY A 94 17.76 9.74 18.01
N GLY A 95 16.71 10.51 18.26
CA GLY A 95 15.81 10.32 19.40
C GLY A 95 14.41 9.83 19.05
N GLU A 96 14.03 9.80 17.78
CA GLU A 96 12.64 9.57 17.36
C GLU A 96 12.56 8.60 16.18
N VAL A 97 11.43 7.93 16.07
CA VAL A 97 11.04 7.11 14.92
C VAL A 97 9.66 7.55 14.45
N THR A 98 9.51 7.79 13.17
CA THR A 98 8.26 8.30 12.57
C THR A 98 7.75 7.31 11.55
N ILE A 99 6.47 6.93 11.67
CA ILE A 99 5.74 6.15 10.66
C ILE A 99 4.82 7.11 9.91
N SER A 100 4.90 7.12 8.58
CA SER A 100 3.99 7.87 7.70
C SER A 100 3.01 6.91 7.02
N VAL A 101 1.71 7.12 7.21
CA VAL A 101 0.63 6.37 6.53
C VAL A 101 -0.08 7.31 5.55
N TYR A 102 -0.06 6.98 4.26
CA TYR A 102 -0.61 7.83 3.19
C TYR A 102 -2.08 7.52 2.90
N ALA A 103 -2.94 7.91 3.83
CA ALA A 103 -4.39 7.81 3.68
C ALA A 103 -4.97 9.22 3.47
N LYS A 104 -5.31 9.54 2.21
CA LYS A 104 -5.93 10.82 1.87
C LYS A 104 -7.34 10.89 2.43
N ASN A 105 -7.74 12.08 2.89
CA ASN A 105 -9.07 12.31 3.45
C ASN A 105 -9.39 11.32 4.59
N SER A 106 -8.45 11.14 5.51
CA SER A 106 -8.67 10.38 6.74
C SER A 106 -9.69 11.07 7.63
N VAL A 107 -10.46 10.28 8.38
CA VAL A 107 -11.52 10.72 9.28
C VAL A 107 -11.01 10.62 10.73
N PRO A 108 -10.58 11.71 11.37
CA PRO A 108 -9.98 11.67 12.71
C PRO A 108 -10.90 11.07 13.77
N ASP A 109 -12.20 11.35 13.70
CA ASP A 109 -13.18 10.88 14.70
C ASP A 109 -13.38 9.36 14.69
N LEU A 110 -13.05 8.71 13.57
CA LEU A 110 -13.18 7.25 13.40
C LEU A 110 -11.82 6.54 13.36
N SER A 111 -10.72 7.28 13.38
CA SER A 111 -9.37 6.73 13.33
C SER A 111 -8.73 6.78 14.70
N TYR A 112 -7.94 5.78 15.05
CA TYR A 112 -7.24 5.74 16.32
C TYR A 112 -5.90 5.03 16.24
N VAL A 113 -5.04 5.39 17.19
CA VAL A 113 -3.73 4.77 17.36
C VAL A 113 -3.58 4.41 18.83
N GLU A 114 -3.42 3.12 19.10
CA GLU A 114 -3.13 2.62 20.43
C GLU A 114 -1.66 2.20 20.50
N ALA A 115 -0.94 2.72 21.48
CA ALA A 115 0.47 2.43 21.67
C ALA A 115 0.74 1.98 23.11
N ASN A 116 1.54 0.95 23.26
CA ASN A 116 2.29 0.70 24.48
C ASN A 116 3.80 0.90 24.21
N SER A 117 4.66 0.54 25.16
CA SER A 117 6.09 0.81 25.06
C SER A 117 6.80 0.04 23.93
N THR A 118 6.22 -1.02 23.38
CA THR A 118 6.85 -1.87 22.34
C THR A 118 5.91 -2.28 21.21
N MET A 119 4.65 -1.87 21.23
CA MET A 119 3.64 -2.27 20.26
C MET A 119 2.72 -1.11 19.92
N LEU A 120 2.33 -1.07 18.65
CA LEU A 120 1.48 -0.05 18.08
C LEU A 120 0.36 -0.72 17.27
N ASN A 121 -0.89 -0.36 17.53
CA ASN A 121 -2.05 -0.72 16.74
C ASN A 121 -2.59 0.54 16.06
N ILE A 122 -2.60 0.52 14.74
CA ILE A 122 -3.03 1.62 13.89
C ILE A 122 -4.35 1.23 13.24
N HIS A 123 -5.38 2.06 13.43
CA HIS A 123 -6.66 1.97 12.74
C HIS A 123 -6.95 3.32 12.08
N ILE A 124 -7.05 3.35 10.76
CA ILE A 124 -7.29 4.59 10.00
C ILE A 124 -8.49 4.38 9.09
N VAL A 125 -9.52 5.20 9.27
CA VAL A 125 -10.66 5.29 8.36
C VAL A 125 -10.43 6.44 7.39
N PHE A 126 -10.63 6.20 6.11
CA PHE A 126 -10.39 7.18 5.05
C PHE A 126 -11.29 6.94 3.84
N GLU A 127 -11.42 7.96 2.98
CA GLU A 127 -12.22 7.87 1.75
C GLU A 127 -13.65 7.30 1.98
N GLY A 128 -14.31 7.73 3.05
CA GLY A 128 -15.69 7.36 3.40
C GLY A 128 -15.79 6.11 4.29
N GLU A 129 -15.40 4.95 3.77
CA GLU A 129 -15.60 3.65 4.45
C GLU A 129 -14.39 2.71 4.37
N LYS A 130 -13.27 3.17 3.80
CA LYS A 130 -12.06 2.36 3.74
C LYS A 130 -11.34 2.41 5.07
N GLU A 131 -10.81 1.27 5.47
CA GLU A 131 -10.12 1.08 6.73
C GLU A 131 -8.72 0.54 6.46
N PHE A 132 -7.73 1.02 7.21
CA PHE A 132 -6.37 0.50 7.22
C PHE A 132 -6.02 0.06 8.63
N HIS A 133 -5.72 -1.24 8.79
CA HIS A 133 -5.35 -1.83 10.08
C HIS A 133 -3.91 -2.29 10.03
N ARG A 134 -3.12 -1.93 11.04
CA ARG A 134 -1.74 -2.41 11.18
C ARG A 134 -1.34 -2.53 12.64
N SER A 135 -0.90 -3.72 13.03
CA SER A 135 -0.20 -3.95 14.30
C SER A 135 1.30 -4.04 14.03
N VAL A 136 2.10 -3.26 14.76
CA VAL A 136 3.55 -3.16 14.62
C VAL A 136 4.18 -3.51 15.96
N LYS A 137 5.00 -4.57 16.00
CA LYS A 137 5.85 -4.89 17.16
C LYS A 137 7.17 -4.17 17.00
N LEU A 138 7.34 -3.07 17.70
CA LEU A 138 8.47 -2.15 17.55
C LEU A 138 9.79 -2.82 17.91
N TRP A 139 10.84 -2.53 17.15
CA TRP A 139 12.19 -3.04 17.38
C TRP A 139 12.77 -2.64 18.74
N GLY A 140 12.44 -1.42 19.20
CA GLY A 140 12.88 -0.89 20.48
C GLY A 140 11.74 -0.31 21.31
N VAL A 141 12.11 0.20 22.47
CA VAL A 141 11.18 0.78 23.45
C VAL A 141 10.93 2.25 23.13
N ILE A 142 9.67 2.68 23.23
CA ILE A 142 9.26 4.08 23.08
C ILE A 142 8.71 4.67 24.39
N ASP A 143 8.84 5.98 24.53
CA ASP A 143 8.12 6.76 25.54
C ASP A 143 6.78 7.21 24.94
N VAL A 144 5.72 6.48 25.26
CA VAL A 144 4.36 6.73 24.77
C VAL A 144 3.88 8.14 25.13
N LYS A 145 4.25 8.68 26.29
CA LYS A 145 3.78 10.00 26.76
C LYS A 145 4.39 11.15 25.96
N ARG A 146 5.59 10.94 25.42
CA ARG A 146 6.29 11.91 24.57
C ARG A 146 6.13 11.63 23.08
N SER A 147 5.32 10.63 22.73
CA SER A 147 4.97 10.28 21.37
C SER A 147 3.67 10.98 20.98
N TYR A 148 3.49 11.29 19.70
CA TYR A 148 2.30 11.99 19.22
C TYR A 148 1.95 11.59 17.80
N VAL A 149 0.71 11.88 17.41
CA VAL A 149 0.18 11.63 16.06
C VAL A 149 -0.21 12.96 15.45
N ASN A 150 0.16 13.17 14.20
CA ASN A 150 -0.28 14.30 13.39
C ASN A 150 -1.08 13.80 12.19
N MET A 151 -2.33 14.24 12.06
CA MET A 151 -3.21 13.88 10.94
C MET A 151 -3.35 15.07 10.01
N THR A 152 -2.99 14.87 8.75
CA THR A 152 -3.13 15.87 7.69
C THR A 152 -4.07 15.35 6.60
N ALA A 153 -4.49 16.21 5.68
CA ALA A 153 -5.36 15.81 4.56
C ALA A 153 -4.75 14.72 3.66
N THR A 154 -3.41 14.57 3.64
CA THR A 154 -2.71 13.67 2.72
C THR A 154 -2.06 12.47 3.40
N LYS A 155 -1.79 12.54 4.70
CA LYS A 155 -1.12 11.49 5.48
C LYS A 155 -1.33 11.63 6.98
N ILE A 156 -1.09 10.53 7.69
CA ILE A 156 -1.00 10.45 9.14
C ILE A 156 0.46 10.15 9.51
N GLU A 157 1.03 10.93 10.41
CA GLU A 157 2.41 10.78 10.89
C GLU A 157 2.40 10.42 12.38
N LEU A 158 2.96 9.27 12.72
CA LEU A 158 3.09 8.78 14.09
C LEU A 158 4.54 8.97 14.50
N THR A 159 4.84 10.02 15.28
CA THR A 159 6.18 10.31 15.78
C THR A 159 6.32 9.74 17.18
N MET A 160 7.15 8.72 17.31
CA MET A 160 7.40 8.03 18.57
C MET A 160 8.76 8.40 19.13
N ARG A 161 8.78 8.81 20.40
CA ARG A 161 10.03 9.10 21.11
C ARG A 161 10.69 7.80 21.53
N LYS A 162 11.93 7.55 21.11
CA LYS A 162 12.68 6.38 21.57
C LYS A 162 13.05 6.54 23.04
N ALA A 163 12.98 5.46 23.81
CA ALA A 163 13.45 5.44 25.19
C ALA A 163 14.98 5.60 25.28
N GLU A 164 15.69 5.03 24.31
CA GLU A 164 17.15 5.14 24.16
C GLU A 164 17.50 5.74 22.80
N PRO A 165 18.50 6.64 22.72
CA PRO A 165 18.90 7.31 21.47
C PRO A 165 19.74 6.39 20.57
N LEU A 166 19.23 5.18 20.30
CA LEU A 166 19.86 4.18 19.45
C LEU A 166 19.26 4.20 18.04
N LEU A 167 20.09 3.84 17.06
CA LEU A 167 19.63 3.60 15.70
C LEU A 167 18.94 2.25 15.63
N TRP A 168 17.70 2.24 15.15
CA TRP A 168 16.93 1.01 14.94
C TRP A 168 17.30 0.42 13.59
N ALA A 169 17.73 -0.85 13.56
CA ALA A 169 18.04 -1.53 12.30
C ALA A 169 16.78 -1.81 11.45
N SER A 170 15.62 -1.88 12.09
CA SER A 170 14.31 -2.13 11.51
C SER A 170 13.24 -1.40 12.34
N LEU A 171 12.08 -1.14 11.76
CA LEU A 171 10.92 -0.67 12.53
C LEU A 171 10.38 -1.77 13.43
N GLU A 172 10.33 -2.99 12.89
CA GLU A 172 9.71 -4.15 13.54
C GLU A 172 10.77 -5.13 14.05
N LEU A 173 10.45 -5.81 15.16
CA LEU A 173 11.21 -6.96 15.61
C LEU A 173 11.19 -8.05 14.53
N PRO A 174 12.32 -8.76 14.31
CA PRO A 174 12.34 -9.93 13.43
C PRO A 174 11.30 -10.93 13.93
N VAL A 175 10.44 -11.41 13.04
CA VAL A 175 9.50 -12.48 13.37
C VAL A 175 10.33 -13.74 13.61
N SER A 176 10.41 -14.22 14.86
CA SER A 176 11.03 -15.51 15.15
C SER A 176 10.14 -16.61 14.57
N ASN A 177 10.57 -17.25 13.48
CA ASN A 177 9.95 -18.46 12.93
C ASN A 177 10.14 -19.65 13.90
N ALA A 178 9.50 -19.61 15.06
CA ALA A 178 9.60 -20.60 16.13
C ALA A 178 8.31 -21.43 16.31
N GLN A 179 7.44 -21.49 15.30
CA GLN A 179 6.25 -22.35 15.29
C GLN A 179 6.08 -22.95 13.89
N ASP A 180 6.93 -23.91 13.54
CA ASP A 180 6.70 -24.92 12.49
C ASP A 180 7.82 -25.97 12.55
N LYS A 181 8.04 -26.57 13.73
CA LYS A 181 8.86 -27.78 13.92
C LYS A 181 8.54 -28.40 15.28
N LYS A 182 7.36 -29.01 15.41
CA LYS A 182 7.05 -30.09 16.37
C LYS A 182 5.63 -30.60 16.13
N GLU A 183 5.45 -31.34 15.04
CA GLU A 183 4.41 -32.37 14.88
C GLU A 183 4.67 -33.11 13.55
N ASN A 184 5.78 -33.86 13.51
CA ASN A 184 5.89 -35.04 12.65
C ASN A 184 7.07 -35.92 13.11
N SER A 185 6.94 -36.44 14.32
CA SER A 185 7.61 -37.68 14.73
C SER A 185 6.76 -38.25 15.86
N ASP A 186 5.76 -39.03 15.49
CA ASP A 186 5.21 -40.18 16.23
C ASP A 186 3.77 -40.43 15.76
N GLN A 187 3.63 -41.11 14.61
CA GLN A 187 2.72 -42.25 14.39
C GLN A 187 2.90 -42.82 12.99
#